data_AF-A0A925NG18-F1
#
_entry.id   AF-A0A925NG18-F1
#
_cell.length_a   1.000
_cell.length_b   1.000
_cell.length_c   1.000
_cell.angle_alpha   90.00
_cell.angle_beta   90.00
_cell.angle_gamma   90.00
#
_symmetry.space_group_name_H-M   'P 1'
#
loop_
_entity.id
_entity.type
_entity.pdbx_description
1 polymer ?
#
loop_
_entity_poly.entity_id
_entity_poly.type
_entity_poly.pdbx_seq_one_letter_code
_entity_poly.pdbx_strand_id
1 'polypeptide(L)'
;MSQALHPMLNVAIIAARKAGSIINRASLDVDTLKVTTKSTNDFVTEVDQRAEEVIIETLLTAYPGHGILAEESGRTHGAKNSEYVWIIDPLDGTTNFIHGLPFYAVSIALAFRDQIQQAVVYDPTRNDLFYASKGRGAFLNDKRLRVSKRTRMSDSLIGTGFPFRKGDNFKRYVAMFEEVMQACAGVRRPGAAALDLCYVAAGYYDGFFETGLNPWDIAAASLMITEAGGLIGNFTGESDFMYQREVVAGSPKIYGQLVTILAPYTRVIKEGKDGAAPQAPHDAAALTPEDALIATQAAPAVEAPKRQAVRIRKADLPGKS
;
A
#
# COMPACT_ATOMS: atom_id res chain seq x y z
N MET A 1 -27.02 -7.68 -17.60
CA MET A 1 -26.39 -6.81 -18.61
C MET A 1 -24.97 -6.55 -18.16
N SER A 2 -23.96 -6.92 -18.94
CA SER A 2 -22.56 -6.55 -18.65
C SER A 2 -22.48 -5.03 -18.70
N GLN A 3 -22.19 -4.40 -17.58
CA GLN A 3 -22.00 -2.95 -17.55
C GLN A 3 -20.72 -2.63 -18.34
N ALA A 4 -20.82 -1.79 -19.37
CA ALA A 4 -19.64 -1.42 -20.14
C ALA A 4 -18.60 -0.78 -19.21
N LEU A 5 -17.38 -1.34 -19.19
CA LEU A 5 -16.29 -0.83 -18.38
C LEU A 5 -15.91 0.59 -18.84
N HIS A 6 -15.51 1.43 -17.89
CA HIS A 6 -14.99 2.75 -18.22
C HIS A 6 -13.74 2.60 -19.12
N PRO A 7 -13.58 3.39 -20.20
CA PRO A 7 -12.46 3.22 -21.13
C PRO A 7 -11.09 3.24 -20.45
N MET A 8 -10.86 4.18 -19.53
CA MET A 8 -9.61 4.25 -18.77
C MET A 8 -9.40 3.03 -17.86
N LEU A 9 -10.47 2.50 -17.27
CA LEU A 9 -10.37 1.28 -16.45
C LEU A 9 -10.00 0.08 -17.31
N ASN A 10 -10.57 -0.03 -18.52
CA ASN A 10 -10.25 -1.10 -19.44
C ASN A 10 -8.75 -1.08 -19.83
N VAL A 11 -8.19 0.12 -20.10
CA VAL A 11 -6.75 0.25 -20.37
C VAL A 11 -5.91 -0.15 -19.15
N ALA A 12 -6.31 0.25 -17.94
CA ALA A 12 -5.62 -0.14 -16.71
C ALA A 12 -5.64 -1.67 -16.49
N ILE A 13 -6.76 -2.33 -16.77
CA ILE A 13 -6.87 -3.80 -16.70
C ILE A 13 -5.93 -4.47 -17.71
N ILE A 14 -5.85 -3.94 -18.94
CA ILE A 14 -4.93 -4.45 -19.96
C ILE A 14 -3.48 -4.31 -19.47
N ALA A 15 -3.12 -3.15 -18.92
CA ALA A 15 -1.79 -2.90 -18.37
C ALA A 15 -1.45 -3.87 -17.22
N ALA A 16 -2.36 -4.03 -16.25
CA ALA A 16 -2.17 -4.94 -15.12
C ALA A 16 -2.00 -6.40 -15.56
N ARG A 17 -2.77 -6.87 -16.55
CA ARG A 17 -2.65 -8.24 -17.08
C ARG A 17 -1.34 -8.47 -17.85
N LYS A 18 -0.86 -7.47 -18.59
CA LYS A 18 0.46 -7.53 -19.24
C LYS A 18 1.59 -7.65 -18.22
N ALA A 19 1.60 -6.78 -17.20
CA ALA A 19 2.55 -6.85 -16.10
C ALA A 19 2.48 -8.20 -15.35
N GLY A 20 1.27 -8.64 -15.01
CA GLY A 20 1.08 -9.93 -14.34
C GLY A 20 1.54 -11.13 -15.17
N SER A 21 1.53 -11.04 -16.50
CA SER A 21 2.09 -12.08 -17.37
C SER A 21 3.62 -12.13 -17.29
N ILE A 22 4.29 -10.98 -17.15
CA ILE A 22 5.73 -10.89 -16.92
C ILE A 22 6.08 -11.49 -15.56
N ILE A 23 5.34 -11.09 -14.51
CA ILE A 23 5.52 -11.58 -13.13
C ILE A 23 5.32 -13.09 -13.05
N ASN A 24 4.23 -13.62 -13.64
CA ASN A 24 3.98 -15.07 -13.66
C ASN A 24 5.04 -15.86 -14.41
N ARG A 25 5.64 -15.30 -15.46
CA ARG A 25 6.74 -15.97 -16.16
C ARG A 25 8.00 -16.00 -15.29
N ALA A 26 8.29 -14.91 -14.61
CA ALA A 26 9.45 -14.80 -13.73
C ALA A 26 9.30 -15.64 -12.46
N SER A 27 8.08 -15.85 -11.95
CA SER A 27 7.83 -16.69 -10.76
C SER A 27 8.12 -18.18 -10.99
N LEU A 28 8.24 -18.63 -12.25
CA LEU A 28 8.62 -20.01 -12.57
C LEU A 28 10.11 -20.30 -12.33
N ASP A 29 10.96 -19.26 -12.26
CA ASP A 29 12.40 -19.41 -12.11
C ASP A 29 13.01 -18.27 -11.26
N VAL A 30 12.49 -18.13 -10.03
CA VAL A 30 12.86 -17.05 -9.10
C VAL A 30 14.36 -17.08 -8.76
N ASP A 31 14.98 -18.26 -8.73
CA ASP A 31 16.40 -18.44 -8.38
C ASP A 31 17.36 -17.80 -9.39
N THR A 32 16.91 -17.54 -10.62
CA THR A 32 17.72 -16.88 -11.66
C THR A 32 17.61 -15.36 -11.68
N LEU A 33 16.71 -14.80 -10.87
CA LEU A 33 16.42 -13.37 -10.89
C LEU A 33 17.53 -12.57 -10.22
N LYS A 34 17.86 -11.44 -10.84
CA LYS A 34 18.75 -10.44 -10.24
C LYS A 34 17.97 -9.64 -9.20
N VAL A 35 18.19 -9.96 -7.93
CA VAL A 35 17.66 -9.21 -6.79
C VAL A 35 18.64 -8.09 -6.42
N THR A 36 18.15 -6.86 -6.40
CA THR A 36 18.89 -5.69 -5.90
C THR A 36 18.23 -5.19 -4.62
N THR A 37 19.02 -4.68 -3.68
CA THR A 37 18.52 -4.13 -2.41
C THR A 37 18.39 -2.62 -2.53
N LYS A 38 17.16 -2.08 -2.40
CA LYS A 38 16.89 -0.63 -2.32
C LYS A 38 17.32 -0.07 -0.97
N SER A 39 16.94 -0.74 0.11
CA SER A 39 17.27 -0.40 1.49
C SER A 39 17.24 -1.65 2.39
N THR A 40 17.62 -1.55 3.67
CA THR A 40 17.63 -2.73 4.56
C THR A 40 16.23 -3.36 4.63
N ASN A 41 16.10 -4.63 4.21
CA ASN A 41 14.85 -5.38 4.09
C ASN A 41 13.88 -4.88 3.00
N ASP A 42 14.38 -4.17 2.00
CA ASP A 42 13.61 -3.61 0.89
C ASP A 42 14.29 -3.96 -0.43
N PHE A 43 13.57 -4.69 -1.28
CA PHE A 43 14.11 -5.37 -2.45
C PHE A 43 13.42 -4.87 -3.72
N VAL A 44 14.17 -4.90 -4.82
CA VAL A 44 13.67 -4.69 -6.16
C VAL A 44 14.30 -5.72 -7.08
N THR A 45 13.53 -6.25 -8.00
CA THR A 45 14.03 -7.19 -9.01
C THR A 45 13.95 -6.56 -10.39
N GLU A 46 14.62 -7.16 -11.36
CA GLU A 46 14.40 -6.79 -12.77
C GLU A 46 12.94 -7.00 -13.23
N VAL A 47 12.14 -7.77 -12.48
CA VAL A 47 10.73 -8.02 -12.77
C VAL A 47 9.89 -6.78 -12.44
N ASP A 48 10.14 -6.13 -11.29
CA ASP A 48 9.47 -4.89 -10.90
C ASP A 48 9.66 -3.80 -11.98
N GLN A 49 10.90 -3.62 -12.44
CA GLN A 49 11.23 -2.63 -13.49
C GLN A 49 10.52 -2.94 -14.82
N ARG A 50 10.59 -4.19 -15.30
CA ARG A 50 9.93 -4.58 -16.56
C ARG A 50 8.41 -4.51 -16.46
N ALA A 51 7.83 -4.84 -15.30
CA ALA A 51 6.41 -4.70 -15.03
C ALA A 51 5.99 -3.22 -15.04
N GLU A 52 6.77 -2.34 -14.41
CA GLU A 52 6.51 -0.90 -14.44
C GLU A 52 6.59 -0.32 -15.86
N GLU A 53 7.63 -0.66 -16.62
CA GLU A 53 7.82 -0.22 -18.00
C GLU A 53 6.62 -0.58 -18.89
N VAL A 54 6.15 -1.83 -18.85
CA VAL A 54 5.02 -2.27 -19.69
C VAL A 54 3.70 -1.61 -19.27
N ILE A 55 3.53 -1.31 -17.98
CA ILE A 55 2.36 -0.58 -17.48
C ILE A 55 2.40 0.85 -18.02
N ILE A 56 3.51 1.56 -17.81
CA ILE A 56 3.68 2.95 -18.24
C ILE A 56 3.51 3.07 -19.76
N GLU A 57 4.15 2.20 -20.54
CA GLU A 57 4.02 2.17 -21.99
C GLU A 57 2.55 1.99 -22.42
N THR A 58 1.85 1.03 -21.83
CA THR A 58 0.45 0.74 -22.16
C THR A 58 -0.46 1.92 -21.82
N LEU A 59 -0.28 2.54 -20.65
CA LEU A 59 -1.08 3.67 -20.20
C LEU A 59 -0.83 4.92 -21.04
N LEU A 60 0.44 5.28 -21.28
CA LEU A 60 0.80 6.48 -22.03
C LEU A 60 0.57 6.36 -23.54
N THR A 61 0.58 5.14 -24.09
CA THR A 61 0.14 4.92 -25.50
C THR A 61 -1.33 5.29 -25.68
N ALA A 62 -2.18 4.93 -24.72
CA ALA A 62 -3.61 5.27 -24.77
C ALA A 62 -3.89 6.72 -24.34
N TYR A 63 -3.12 7.23 -23.36
CA TYR A 63 -3.32 8.54 -22.75
C TYR A 63 -2.00 9.33 -22.62
N PRO A 64 -1.45 9.87 -23.72
CA PRO A 64 -0.14 10.53 -23.71
C PRO A 64 -0.05 11.79 -22.82
N GLY A 65 -1.19 12.44 -22.53
CA GLY A 65 -1.27 13.65 -21.71
C GLY A 65 -1.42 13.40 -20.20
N HIS A 66 -1.41 12.15 -19.73
CA HIS A 66 -1.54 11.83 -18.31
C HIS A 66 -0.16 11.84 -17.62
N GLY A 67 -0.15 12.12 -16.31
CA GLY A 67 1.03 11.99 -15.45
C GLY A 67 1.18 10.58 -14.89
N ILE A 68 2.39 10.24 -14.45
CA ILE A 68 2.70 8.99 -13.76
C ILE A 68 3.28 9.29 -12.37
N LEU A 69 2.89 8.50 -11.39
CA LEU A 69 3.54 8.33 -10.09
C LEU A 69 3.71 6.83 -9.86
N ALA A 70 4.91 6.31 -10.15
CA ALA A 70 5.21 4.90 -9.98
C ALA A 70 6.21 4.68 -8.84
N GLU A 71 6.22 3.49 -8.24
CA GLU A 71 7.14 3.16 -7.14
C GLU A 71 8.61 3.31 -7.53
N GLU A 72 9.02 2.75 -8.67
CA GLU A 72 10.44 2.66 -9.03
C GLU A 72 10.94 3.96 -9.66
N SER A 73 10.16 4.51 -10.59
CA SER A 73 10.55 5.68 -11.37
C SER A 73 10.01 7.01 -10.82
N GLY A 74 9.13 6.99 -9.81
CA GLY A 74 8.52 8.20 -9.26
C GLY A 74 7.70 8.96 -10.31
N ARG A 75 8.00 10.25 -10.51
CA ARG A 75 7.30 11.14 -11.47
C ARG A 75 8.12 11.47 -12.71
N THR A 76 9.06 10.61 -13.09
CA THR A 76 9.93 10.85 -14.26
C THR A 76 9.21 10.69 -15.60
N HIS A 77 8.10 9.95 -15.62
CA HIS A 77 7.30 9.68 -16.82
C HIS A 77 5.98 10.47 -16.85
N GLY A 78 5.42 10.61 -18.06
CA GLY A 78 4.15 11.29 -18.28
C GLY A 78 4.23 12.82 -18.15
N ALA A 79 3.08 13.47 -18.27
CA ALA A 79 2.97 14.92 -18.18
C ALA A 79 3.01 15.39 -16.71
N LYS A 80 4.00 16.21 -16.36
CA LYS A 80 4.26 16.66 -14.97
C LYS A 80 3.08 17.39 -14.32
N ASN A 81 2.37 18.21 -15.09
CA ASN A 81 1.29 19.08 -14.62
C ASN A 81 -0.11 18.58 -15.06
N SER A 82 -0.26 17.28 -15.26
CA SER A 82 -1.55 16.70 -15.64
C SER A 82 -2.50 16.65 -14.44
N GLU A 83 -3.77 16.95 -14.67
CA GLU A 83 -4.83 16.71 -13.69
C GLU A 83 -5.13 15.20 -13.53
N TYR A 84 -4.74 14.39 -14.51
CA TYR A 84 -4.86 12.94 -14.51
C TYR A 84 -3.52 12.30 -14.16
N VAL A 85 -3.45 11.57 -13.07
CA VAL A 85 -2.22 10.91 -12.61
C VAL A 85 -2.49 9.43 -12.39
N TRP A 86 -1.73 8.58 -13.08
CA TRP A 86 -1.70 7.15 -12.81
C TRP A 86 -0.75 6.86 -11.65
N ILE A 87 -1.23 6.20 -10.61
CA ILE A 87 -0.46 5.80 -9.45
C ILE A 87 -0.24 4.29 -9.54
N ILE A 88 1.01 3.84 -9.54
CA ILE A 88 1.39 2.47 -9.93
C ILE A 88 2.31 1.86 -8.88
N ASP A 89 1.94 0.69 -8.40
CA ASP A 89 2.86 -0.28 -7.80
C ASP A 89 2.93 -1.48 -8.76
N PRO A 90 4.08 -1.70 -9.43
CA PRO A 90 4.23 -2.76 -10.41
C PRO A 90 4.24 -4.16 -9.79
N LEU A 91 4.60 -4.30 -8.51
CA LEU A 91 4.68 -5.57 -7.79
C LEU A 91 4.62 -5.35 -6.26
N ASP A 92 3.40 -5.20 -5.74
CA ASP A 92 3.15 -5.17 -4.30
C ASP A 92 3.42 -6.56 -3.72
N GLY A 93 4.34 -6.63 -2.75
CA GLY A 93 4.79 -7.90 -2.17
C GLY A 93 6.06 -8.47 -2.80
N THR A 94 7.00 -7.64 -3.26
CA THR A 94 8.31 -8.07 -3.81
C THR A 94 9.02 -9.08 -2.90
N THR A 95 8.94 -8.91 -1.57
CA THR A 95 9.51 -9.89 -0.61
C THR A 95 8.84 -11.26 -0.73
N ASN A 96 7.52 -11.31 -0.86
CA ASN A 96 6.83 -12.59 -1.06
C ASN A 96 7.23 -13.23 -2.39
N PHE A 97 7.34 -12.42 -3.45
CA PHE A 97 7.75 -12.87 -4.77
C PHE A 97 9.15 -13.51 -4.76
N ILE A 98 10.16 -12.85 -4.20
CA ILE A 98 11.53 -13.41 -4.12
C ILE A 98 11.63 -14.66 -3.26
N HIS A 99 10.71 -14.85 -2.31
CA HIS A 99 10.63 -16.03 -1.45
C HIS A 99 9.71 -17.13 -2.01
N GLY A 100 9.10 -16.93 -3.18
CA GLY A 100 8.19 -17.88 -3.80
C GLY A 100 6.83 -18.03 -3.09
N LEU A 101 6.46 -17.10 -2.20
CA LEU A 101 5.15 -17.09 -1.54
C LEU A 101 4.11 -16.45 -2.47
N PRO A 102 3.05 -17.16 -2.90
CA PRO A 102 2.09 -16.67 -3.90
C PRO A 102 1.05 -15.71 -3.29
N PHE A 103 1.53 -14.54 -2.86
CA PHE A 103 0.73 -13.44 -2.35
C PHE A 103 1.39 -12.11 -2.71
N TYR A 104 1.09 -11.61 -3.91
CA TYR A 104 1.60 -10.36 -4.46
C TYR A 104 0.66 -9.90 -5.58
N ALA A 105 0.69 -8.62 -5.93
CA ALA A 105 -0.21 -8.07 -6.95
C ALA A 105 0.39 -6.90 -7.73
N VAL A 106 -0.22 -6.62 -8.87
CA VAL A 106 -0.05 -5.34 -9.57
C VAL A 106 -1.15 -4.39 -9.09
N SER A 107 -0.82 -3.16 -8.71
CA SER A 107 -1.78 -2.14 -8.28
C SER A 107 -1.69 -0.90 -9.17
N ILE A 108 -2.81 -0.50 -9.76
CA ILE A 108 -2.89 0.68 -10.63
C ILE A 108 -4.14 1.48 -10.27
N ALA A 109 -3.95 2.76 -9.99
CA ALA A 109 -5.04 3.73 -9.78
C ALA A 109 -4.94 4.90 -10.74
N LEU A 110 -6.07 5.50 -11.09
CA LEU A 110 -6.14 6.79 -11.77
C LEU A 110 -6.73 7.83 -10.83
N ALA A 111 -5.96 8.86 -10.51
CA ALA A 111 -6.43 10.06 -9.86
C ALA A 111 -6.82 11.12 -10.90
N PHE A 112 -7.93 11.81 -10.66
CA PHE A 112 -8.27 13.07 -11.31
C PHE A 112 -8.42 14.14 -10.24
N ARG A 113 -7.57 15.18 -10.27
CA ARG A 113 -7.52 16.23 -9.22
C ARG A 113 -7.46 15.63 -7.81
N ASP A 114 -6.48 14.76 -7.58
CA ASP A 114 -6.23 14.05 -6.33
C ASP A 114 -7.35 13.12 -5.83
N GLN A 115 -8.42 12.93 -6.63
CA GLN A 115 -9.47 11.97 -6.31
C GLN A 115 -9.33 10.72 -7.16
N ILE A 116 -9.22 9.56 -6.51
CA ILE A 116 -9.17 8.26 -7.20
C ILE A 116 -10.49 8.01 -7.94
N GLN A 117 -10.42 7.81 -9.25
CA GLN A 117 -11.56 7.61 -10.14
C GLN A 117 -11.67 6.16 -10.61
N GLN A 118 -10.53 5.55 -10.93
CA GLN A 118 -10.44 4.19 -11.44
C GLN A 118 -9.38 3.45 -10.65
N ALA A 119 -9.59 2.17 -10.41
CA ALA A 119 -8.64 1.32 -9.71
C ALA A 119 -8.68 -0.10 -10.26
N VAL A 120 -7.52 -0.74 -10.28
CA VAL A 120 -7.36 -2.17 -10.52
C VAL A 120 -6.26 -2.71 -9.62
N VAL A 121 -6.50 -3.86 -9.01
CA VAL A 121 -5.50 -4.67 -8.31
C VAL A 121 -5.60 -6.08 -8.87
N TYR A 122 -4.49 -6.62 -9.35
CA TYR A 122 -4.46 -7.93 -10.02
C TYR A 122 -3.50 -8.88 -9.31
N ASP A 123 -4.03 -9.96 -8.73
CA ASP A 123 -3.25 -11.10 -8.23
C ASP A 123 -3.01 -12.07 -9.40
N PRO A 124 -1.78 -12.14 -9.94
CA PRO A 124 -1.50 -12.99 -11.08
C PRO A 124 -1.43 -14.48 -10.70
N THR A 125 -1.27 -14.82 -9.41
CA THR A 125 -1.17 -16.20 -8.91
C THR A 125 -2.53 -16.89 -8.87
N ARG A 126 -3.58 -16.14 -8.54
CA ARG A 126 -4.97 -16.62 -8.49
C ARG A 126 -5.78 -16.23 -9.73
N ASN A 127 -5.22 -15.37 -10.59
CA ASN A 127 -5.94 -14.69 -11.66
C ASN A 127 -7.17 -13.93 -11.11
N ASP A 128 -7.01 -13.34 -9.93
CA ASP A 128 -8.03 -12.53 -9.28
C ASP A 128 -7.87 -11.06 -9.70
N LEU A 129 -8.88 -10.53 -10.38
CA LEU A 129 -8.93 -9.16 -10.85
C LEU A 129 -9.93 -8.36 -10.00
N PHE A 130 -9.39 -7.54 -9.09
CA PHE A 130 -10.15 -6.54 -8.36
C PHE A 130 -10.19 -5.25 -9.18
N TYR A 131 -11.38 -4.67 -9.36
CA TYR A 131 -11.52 -3.40 -10.07
C TYR A 131 -12.68 -2.56 -9.55
N ALA A 132 -12.55 -1.24 -9.68
CA ALA A 132 -13.58 -0.29 -9.30
C ALA A 132 -13.54 0.96 -10.17
N SER A 133 -14.73 1.52 -10.40
CA SER A 133 -14.90 2.89 -10.90
C SER A 133 -15.71 3.66 -9.87
N LYS A 134 -15.32 4.91 -9.60
CA LYS A 134 -16.02 5.78 -8.65
C LYS A 134 -17.52 5.86 -8.97
N GLY A 135 -18.35 5.60 -7.97
CA GLY A 135 -19.82 5.57 -8.05
C GLY A 135 -20.41 4.36 -8.78
N ARG A 136 -19.61 3.35 -9.13
CA ARG A 136 -20.07 2.16 -9.88
C ARG A 136 -19.92 0.86 -9.10
N GLY A 137 -19.29 0.87 -7.94
CA GLY A 137 -18.99 -0.32 -7.15
C GLY A 137 -17.61 -0.92 -7.42
N ALA A 138 -17.20 -1.80 -6.51
CA ALA A 138 -16.03 -2.65 -6.63
C ALA A 138 -16.44 -4.07 -7.01
N PHE A 139 -15.55 -4.77 -7.72
CA PHE A 139 -15.78 -6.09 -8.27
C PHE A 139 -14.53 -6.95 -8.14
N LEU A 140 -14.72 -8.26 -8.01
CA LEU A 140 -13.71 -9.30 -8.15
C LEU A 140 -14.21 -10.27 -9.23
N ASN A 141 -13.48 -10.39 -10.34
CA ASN A 141 -13.84 -11.27 -11.46
C ASN A 141 -15.34 -11.15 -11.84
N ASP A 142 -15.78 -9.92 -12.11
CA ASP A 142 -17.16 -9.52 -12.45
C ASP A 142 -18.21 -9.70 -11.33
N LYS A 143 -17.84 -10.24 -10.17
CA LYS A 143 -18.71 -10.32 -9.00
C LYS A 143 -18.58 -9.07 -8.14
N ARG A 144 -19.70 -8.38 -7.91
CA ARG A 144 -19.74 -7.20 -7.04
C ARG A 144 -19.30 -7.53 -5.61
N LEU A 145 -18.43 -6.70 -5.06
CA LEU A 145 -17.93 -6.80 -3.70
C LEU A 145 -18.80 -6.06 -2.69
N ARG A 146 -18.74 -6.54 -1.45
CA ARG A 146 -19.27 -5.89 -0.25
C ARG A 146 -18.36 -6.24 0.92
N VAL A 147 -18.05 -5.24 1.74
CA VAL A 147 -17.36 -5.47 3.00
C VAL A 147 -18.15 -6.40 3.92
N SER A 148 -17.47 -6.96 4.91
CA SER A 148 -18.10 -7.88 5.86
C SER A 148 -19.23 -7.21 6.65
N LYS A 149 -20.13 -8.05 7.19
CA LYS A 149 -21.24 -7.60 8.06
C LYS A 149 -20.92 -7.75 9.55
N ARG A 150 -19.71 -8.19 9.92
CA ARG A 150 -19.35 -8.37 11.33
C ARG A 150 -19.34 -7.03 12.04
N THR A 151 -19.80 -7.02 13.28
CA THR A 151 -19.99 -5.80 14.06
C THR A 151 -19.14 -5.73 15.32
N ARG A 152 -18.56 -6.84 15.75
CA ARG A 152 -17.76 -6.95 16.98
C ARG A 152 -16.32 -7.27 16.62
N MET A 153 -15.37 -6.56 17.23
CA MET A 153 -13.95 -6.87 17.08
C MET A 153 -13.64 -8.31 17.47
N SER A 154 -14.24 -8.85 18.54
CA SER A 154 -13.99 -10.22 19.01
C SER A 154 -14.24 -11.33 17.98
N ASP A 155 -15.05 -11.05 16.95
CA ASP A 155 -15.38 -12.00 15.89
C ASP A 155 -14.59 -11.73 14.59
N SER A 156 -13.77 -10.68 14.59
CA SER A 156 -13.20 -10.08 13.40
C SER A 156 -11.81 -10.65 13.07
N LEU A 157 -11.53 -10.73 11.77
CA LEU A 157 -10.21 -11.03 11.24
C LEU A 157 -9.59 -9.75 10.70
N ILE A 158 -8.43 -9.38 11.24
CA ILE A 158 -7.76 -8.11 10.95
C ILE A 158 -6.47 -8.35 10.17
N GLY A 159 -6.30 -7.67 9.04
CA GLY A 159 -5.03 -7.61 8.31
C GLY A 159 -4.08 -6.56 8.90
N THR A 160 -2.77 -6.78 8.79
CA THR A 160 -1.76 -5.78 9.14
C THR A 160 -0.44 -6.04 8.43
N GLY A 161 0.42 -5.03 8.39
CA GLY A 161 1.83 -5.15 8.03
C GLY A 161 2.75 -4.70 9.17
N PHE A 162 3.92 -5.32 9.23
CA PHE A 162 4.92 -5.03 10.25
C PHE A 162 5.89 -3.97 9.74
N PRO A 163 6.28 -2.98 10.56
CA PRO A 163 7.38 -2.09 10.21
C PRO A 163 8.66 -2.89 10.05
N PHE A 164 9.41 -2.63 9.00
CA PHE A 164 10.68 -3.31 8.70
C PHE A 164 11.80 -2.37 8.27
N ARG A 165 11.51 -1.06 8.13
CA ARG A 165 12.42 -0.06 7.62
C ARG A 165 13.28 0.53 8.74
N LYS A 166 14.46 1.02 8.37
CA LYS A 166 15.37 1.69 9.31
C LYS A 166 14.71 2.96 9.85
N GLY A 167 14.62 3.09 11.17
CA GLY A 167 13.99 4.24 11.85
C GLY A 167 12.57 3.98 12.35
N ASP A 168 12.01 2.79 12.07
CA ASP A 168 10.70 2.43 12.58
C ASP A 168 10.67 2.29 14.11
N ASN A 169 9.54 2.67 14.70
CA ASN A 169 9.33 2.56 16.15
C ASN A 169 8.64 1.23 16.46
N PHE A 170 9.44 0.17 16.54
CA PHE A 170 8.98 -1.17 16.86
C PHE A 170 8.21 -1.24 18.18
N LYS A 171 8.62 -0.47 19.21
CA LYS A 171 7.92 -0.46 20.50
C LYS A 171 6.50 0.08 20.37
N ARG A 172 6.32 1.19 19.65
CA ARG A 172 4.98 1.75 19.36
C ARG A 172 4.13 0.73 18.60
N TYR A 173 4.71 0.11 17.57
CA TYR A 173 3.98 -0.87 16.77
C TYR A 173 3.55 -2.10 17.57
N VAL A 174 4.44 -2.67 18.39
CA VAL A 174 4.12 -3.85 19.21
C VAL A 174 3.01 -3.56 20.21
N ALA A 175 3.03 -2.39 20.87
CA ALA A 175 1.96 -2.00 21.80
C ALA A 175 0.60 -1.87 21.08
N MET A 176 0.58 -1.19 19.93
CA MET A 176 -0.60 -1.07 19.08
C MET A 176 -1.11 -2.43 18.59
N PHE A 177 -0.19 -3.28 18.13
CA PHE A 177 -0.48 -4.63 17.65
C PHE A 177 -1.04 -5.51 18.77
N GLU A 178 -0.49 -5.43 19.98
CA GLU A 178 -0.98 -6.14 21.16
C GLU A 178 -2.44 -5.80 21.47
N GLU A 179 -2.80 -4.51 21.49
CA GLU A 179 -4.18 -4.08 21.73
C GLU A 179 -5.15 -4.62 20.67
N VAL A 180 -4.79 -4.53 19.39
CA VAL A 180 -5.64 -5.06 18.30
C VAL A 180 -5.76 -6.59 18.39
N MET A 181 -4.65 -7.28 18.67
CA MET A 181 -4.62 -8.74 18.77
C MET A 181 -5.48 -9.25 19.93
N GLN A 182 -5.51 -8.55 21.06
CA GLN A 182 -6.39 -8.90 22.19
C GLN A 182 -7.87 -8.64 21.89
N ALA A 183 -8.17 -7.68 21.02
CA ALA A 183 -9.53 -7.29 20.69
C ALA A 183 -10.19 -8.16 19.61
N CYS A 184 -9.41 -8.87 18.77
CA CYS A 184 -9.92 -9.58 17.59
C CYS A 184 -9.82 -11.11 17.66
N ALA A 185 -10.52 -11.80 16.74
CA ALA A 185 -10.46 -13.26 16.65
C ALA A 185 -9.11 -13.75 16.08
N GLY A 186 -8.44 -12.91 15.30
CA GLY A 186 -7.11 -13.19 14.81
C GLY A 186 -6.60 -12.13 13.85
N VAL A 187 -5.27 -12.14 13.70
CA VAL A 187 -4.56 -11.23 12.80
C VAL A 187 -3.98 -11.99 11.61
N ARG A 188 -3.87 -11.33 10.45
CA ARG A 188 -3.17 -11.82 9.25
C ARG A 188 -2.11 -10.81 8.83
N ARG A 189 -0.95 -11.33 8.43
CA ARG A 189 0.18 -10.56 7.89
C ARG A 189 0.73 -11.32 6.68
N PRO A 190 0.03 -11.32 5.54
CA PRO A 190 0.49 -12.04 4.36
C PRO A 190 1.53 -11.26 3.55
N GLY A 191 1.56 -9.92 3.59
CA GLY A 191 2.70 -9.12 3.12
C GLY A 191 2.56 -8.47 1.74
N ALA A 192 1.34 -8.16 1.30
CA ALA A 192 1.08 -7.31 0.14
C ALA A 192 -0.12 -6.39 0.47
N ALA A 193 0.14 -5.10 0.67
CA ALA A 193 -0.80 -4.16 1.27
C ALA A 193 -2.04 -3.89 0.40
N ALA A 194 -1.86 -3.80 -0.92
CA ALA A 194 -2.94 -3.62 -1.88
C ALA A 194 -3.90 -4.81 -1.85
N LEU A 195 -3.37 -6.05 -1.76
CA LEU A 195 -4.19 -7.25 -1.61
C LEU A 195 -4.89 -7.32 -0.26
N ASP A 196 -4.21 -6.98 0.82
CA ASP A 196 -4.80 -6.96 2.16
C ASP A 196 -6.00 -6.00 2.23
N LEU A 197 -5.88 -4.80 1.65
CA LEU A 197 -6.97 -3.83 1.53
C LEU A 197 -8.09 -4.34 0.59
N CYS A 198 -7.76 -4.98 -0.53
CA CYS A 198 -8.75 -5.64 -1.39
C CYS A 198 -9.51 -6.77 -0.67
N TYR A 199 -8.85 -7.48 0.25
CA TYR A 199 -9.47 -8.53 1.06
C TYR A 199 -10.44 -7.95 2.09
N VAL A 200 -10.20 -6.73 2.59
CA VAL A 200 -11.22 -5.96 3.34
C VAL A 200 -12.41 -5.63 2.46
N ALA A 201 -12.18 -5.10 1.25
CA ALA A 201 -13.26 -4.77 0.29
C ALA A 201 -14.10 -6.01 -0.07
N ALA A 202 -13.48 -7.18 -0.17
CA ALA A 202 -14.16 -8.45 -0.43
C ALA A 202 -14.84 -9.08 0.81
N GLY A 203 -14.60 -8.54 2.01
CA GLY A 203 -15.16 -9.07 3.26
C GLY A 203 -14.48 -10.34 3.77
N TYR A 204 -13.32 -10.70 3.23
CA TYR A 204 -12.47 -11.77 3.78
C TYR A 204 -11.82 -11.31 5.09
N TYR A 205 -11.36 -10.07 5.11
CA TYR A 205 -11.00 -9.36 6.33
C TYR A 205 -12.12 -8.41 6.74
N ASP A 206 -12.19 -8.16 8.03
CA ASP A 206 -13.14 -7.22 8.62
C ASP A 206 -12.54 -5.82 8.79
N GLY A 207 -11.21 -5.75 8.85
CA GLY A 207 -10.44 -4.52 8.85
C GLY A 207 -8.96 -4.76 8.57
N PHE A 208 -8.24 -3.65 8.42
CA PHE A 208 -6.81 -3.61 8.15
C PHE A 208 -6.19 -2.38 8.83
N PHE A 209 -4.97 -2.52 9.32
CA PHE A 209 -4.19 -1.38 9.78
C PHE A 209 -2.70 -1.55 9.48
N GLU A 210 -2.05 -0.49 9.01
CA GLU A 210 -0.61 -0.50 8.75
C GLU A 210 -0.01 0.91 8.85
N THR A 211 1.28 0.96 9.14
CA THR A 211 2.09 2.18 9.11
C THR A 211 3.19 2.06 8.08
N GLY A 212 3.60 3.16 7.48
CA GLY A 212 4.72 3.23 6.55
C GLY A 212 4.33 3.04 5.08
N LEU A 213 3.06 2.81 4.76
CA LEU A 213 2.60 2.68 3.37
C LEU A 213 2.80 3.98 2.57
N ASN A 214 3.06 3.82 1.28
CA ASN A 214 3.16 4.87 0.28
C ASN A 214 1.84 5.00 -0.51
N PRO A 215 1.65 6.09 -1.28
CA PRO A 215 0.43 6.28 -2.07
C PRO A 215 0.11 5.13 -3.04
N TRP A 216 1.12 4.52 -3.65
CA TRP A 216 0.94 3.43 -4.62
C TRP A 216 0.45 2.12 -3.98
N ASP A 217 0.83 1.84 -2.73
CA ASP A 217 0.34 0.71 -1.94
C ASP A 217 -1.17 0.80 -1.65
N ILE A 218 -1.71 2.02 -1.58
CA ILE A 218 -3.04 2.30 -1.02
C ILE A 218 -4.06 2.75 -2.08
N ALA A 219 -3.62 3.53 -3.08
CA ALA A 219 -4.50 4.30 -3.97
C ALA A 219 -5.60 3.45 -4.59
N ALA A 220 -5.24 2.34 -5.23
CA ALA A 220 -6.20 1.49 -5.92
C ALA A 220 -7.18 0.83 -4.93
N ALA A 221 -6.64 0.25 -3.86
CA ALA A 221 -7.45 -0.47 -2.88
C ALA A 221 -8.35 0.45 -2.05
N SER A 222 -7.98 1.73 -1.86
CA SER A 222 -8.83 2.73 -1.20
C SER A 222 -10.16 2.93 -1.93
N LEU A 223 -10.15 2.96 -3.27
CA LEU A 223 -11.36 3.03 -4.07
C LEU A 223 -12.16 1.72 -3.96
N MET A 224 -11.48 0.56 -3.92
CA MET A 224 -12.16 -0.73 -3.73
C MET A 224 -12.97 -0.75 -2.43
N ILE A 225 -12.36 -0.32 -1.33
CA ILE A 225 -12.96 -0.32 0.00
C ILE A 225 -14.20 0.57 0.03
N THR A 226 -14.08 1.82 -0.44
CA THR A 226 -15.18 2.79 -0.41
C THR A 226 -16.34 2.34 -1.30
N GLU A 227 -16.05 1.84 -2.50
CA GLU A 227 -17.07 1.33 -3.43
C GLU A 227 -17.71 0.00 -2.98
N ALA A 228 -17.04 -0.79 -2.14
CA ALA A 228 -17.59 -1.97 -1.48
C ALA A 228 -18.45 -1.63 -0.24
N GLY A 229 -18.50 -0.36 0.18
CA GLY A 229 -19.25 0.11 1.35
C GLY A 229 -18.46 0.07 2.67
N GLY A 230 -17.14 -0.04 2.59
CA GLY A 230 -16.23 0.12 3.72
C GLY A 230 -15.80 1.56 3.94
N LEU A 231 -14.99 1.76 4.97
CA LEU A 231 -14.35 3.03 5.31
C LEU A 231 -12.85 2.85 5.32
N ILE A 232 -12.13 3.91 4.94
CA ILE A 232 -10.67 4.01 4.99
C ILE A 232 -10.28 5.41 5.45
N GLY A 233 -9.26 5.51 6.28
CA GLY A 233 -8.76 6.74 6.87
C GLY A 233 -7.41 6.54 7.54
N ASN A 234 -6.90 7.59 8.18
CA ASN A 234 -5.70 7.51 9.00
C ASN A 234 -6.06 6.96 10.40
N PHE A 235 -5.10 6.82 11.31
CA PHE A 235 -5.38 6.29 12.65
C PHE A 235 -6.33 7.13 13.51
N THR A 236 -6.56 8.41 13.17
CA THR A 236 -7.59 9.26 13.79
C THR A 236 -8.92 9.23 13.05
N GLY A 237 -9.01 8.52 11.93
CA GLY A 237 -10.18 8.40 11.09
C GLY A 237 -10.31 9.47 9.99
N GLU A 238 -9.31 10.34 9.83
CA GLU A 238 -9.31 11.43 8.85
C GLU A 238 -8.94 10.95 7.43
N SER A 239 -9.31 11.75 6.42
CA SER A 239 -9.17 11.37 5.00
C SER A 239 -7.77 11.57 4.40
N ASP A 240 -6.78 12.04 5.16
CA ASP A 240 -5.42 12.36 4.69
C ASP A 240 -4.47 11.14 4.70
N PHE A 241 -5.01 9.93 4.87
CA PHE A 241 -4.30 8.65 4.96
C PHE A 241 -3.32 8.36 3.82
N MET A 242 -3.56 8.90 2.62
CA MET A 242 -2.72 8.70 1.44
C MET A 242 -1.27 9.15 1.66
N TYR A 243 -1.06 10.17 2.51
CA TYR A 243 0.25 10.79 2.71
C TYR A 243 0.74 10.77 4.16
N GLN A 244 -0.13 10.43 5.13
CA GLN A 244 0.26 10.32 6.54
C GLN A 244 1.03 9.04 6.87
N ARG A 245 1.09 8.08 5.95
CA ARG A 245 1.74 6.77 6.15
C ARG A 245 1.15 6.00 7.34
N GLU A 246 -0.11 6.23 7.66
CA GLU A 246 -0.89 5.50 8.65
C GLU A 246 -2.25 5.25 8.01
N VAL A 247 -2.63 3.98 7.88
CA VAL A 247 -3.86 3.58 7.21
C VAL A 247 -4.64 2.63 8.10
N VAL A 248 -5.92 2.91 8.28
CA VAL A 248 -6.92 2.00 8.83
C VAL A 248 -8.07 1.87 7.84
N ALA A 249 -8.54 0.64 7.64
CA ALA A 249 -9.70 0.35 6.82
C ALA A 249 -10.58 -0.72 7.48
N GLY A 250 -11.86 -0.76 7.14
CA GLY A 250 -12.74 -1.82 7.60
C GLY A 250 -14.21 -1.65 7.23
N SER A 251 -15.02 -2.63 7.61
CA SER A 251 -16.48 -2.46 7.60
C SER A 251 -16.87 -1.36 8.59
N PRO A 252 -17.97 -0.61 8.38
CA PRO A 252 -18.25 0.61 9.16
C PRO A 252 -18.23 0.41 10.69
N LYS A 253 -18.70 -0.75 11.18
CA LYS A 253 -18.71 -1.06 12.63
C LYS A 253 -17.33 -1.42 13.16
N ILE A 254 -16.51 -2.11 12.37
CA ILE A 254 -15.15 -2.51 12.75
C ILE A 254 -14.19 -1.34 12.62
N TYR A 255 -14.33 -0.52 11.58
CA TYR A 255 -13.56 0.70 11.37
C TYR A 255 -13.59 1.63 12.58
N GLY A 256 -14.77 1.95 13.12
CA GLY A 256 -14.88 2.82 14.29
C GLY A 256 -14.20 2.25 15.55
N GLN A 257 -14.23 0.93 15.73
CA GLN A 257 -13.53 0.27 16.83
C GLN A 257 -12.01 0.30 16.63
N LEU A 258 -11.53 0.05 15.41
CA LEU A 258 -10.10 0.15 15.08
C LEU A 258 -9.59 1.58 15.27
N VAL A 259 -10.30 2.61 14.78
CA VAL A 259 -9.90 4.02 15.01
C VAL A 259 -9.77 4.31 16.51
N THR A 260 -10.69 3.81 17.34
CA THR A 260 -10.61 4.00 18.79
C THR A 260 -9.34 3.40 19.40
N ILE A 261 -8.95 2.20 18.95
CA ILE A 261 -7.74 1.50 19.41
C ILE A 261 -6.46 2.17 18.87
N LEU A 262 -6.48 2.64 17.62
CA LEU A 262 -5.30 3.11 16.90
C LEU A 262 -4.99 4.60 17.11
N ALA A 263 -5.99 5.43 17.41
CA ALA A 263 -5.82 6.87 17.57
C ALA A 263 -4.76 7.29 18.61
N PRO A 264 -4.60 6.62 19.78
CA PRO A 264 -3.52 6.92 20.72
C PRO A 264 -2.12 6.71 20.14
N TYR A 265 -2.00 5.91 19.09
CA TYR A 265 -0.74 5.55 18.46
C TYR A 265 -0.39 6.43 17.28
N THR A 266 -1.24 7.36 16.83
CA THR A 266 -0.96 8.20 15.66
C THR A 266 0.29 9.08 15.82
N ARG A 267 0.99 9.35 14.71
CA ARG A 267 2.05 10.36 14.62
C ARG A 267 1.56 11.71 14.10
N VAL A 268 0.33 11.77 13.59
CA VAL A 268 -0.24 13.01 13.06
C VAL A 268 -0.41 13.99 14.22
N ILE A 269 0.26 15.14 14.11
CA ILE A 269 0.41 16.13 15.19
C ILE A 269 -0.98 16.64 15.61
N LYS A 270 -1.30 16.55 16.90
CA LYS A 270 -2.40 17.32 17.50
C LYS A 270 -1.95 18.77 17.66
N GLU A 271 -2.40 19.67 16.81
CA GLU A 271 -2.44 21.08 17.21
C GLU A 271 -3.39 21.20 18.42
N GLY A 272 -2.84 21.59 19.58
CA GLY A 272 -3.66 22.07 20.70
C GLY A 272 -3.50 21.33 22.02
N LYS A 273 -2.39 21.56 22.72
CA LYS A 273 -2.36 21.79 24.18
C LYS A 273 -1.17 22.70 24.49
N ASP A 274 -1.36 24.00 24.29
CA ASP A 274 -0.95 25.09 25.18
C ASP A 274 -1.35 26.43 24.54
N GLY A 275 -1.76 27.37 25.39
CA GLY A 275 -2.62 28.50 25.03
C GLY A 275 -1.97 29.63 24.22
N ALA A 276 -2.87 30.55 23.83
CA ALA A 276 -2.69 31.77 23.03
C ALA A 276 -2.57 31.52 21.52
N ALA A 277 -3.68 31.78 20.81
CA ALA A 277 -3.71 31.88 19.36
C ALA A 277 -2.91 33.11 18.89
N PRO A 278 -1.95 32.98 17.98
CA PRO A 278 -1.63 34.06 17.08
C PRO A 278 -2.59 33.98 15.89
N GLN A 279 -3.25 35.10 15.59
CA GLN A 279 -4.03 35.26 14.36
C GLN A 279 -3.17 34.85 13.15
N ALA A 280 -3.70 33.94 12.33
CA ALA A 280 -3.07 33.56 11.07
C ALA A 280 -2.92 34.81 10.18
N PRO A 281 -1.72 35.13 9.68
CA PRO A 281 -1.63 35.98 8.51
C PRO A 281 -2.29 35.22 7.36
N HIS A 282 -3.26 35.86 6.71
CA HIS A 282 -3.69 35.48 5.37
C HIS A 282 -2.46 35.56 4.46
N ASP A 283 -1.79 34.42 4.27
CA ASP A 283 -0.86 34.06 3.17
C ASP A 283 0.09 32.95 3.67
N ALA A 284 -0.41 31.73 3.81
CA ALA A 284 0.42 30.54 3.97
C ALA A 284 0.23 29.66 2.74
N ALA A 285 1.30 29.52 1.94
CA ALA A 285 1.33 28.65 0.78
C ALA A 285 1.01 27.21 1.19
N ALA A 286 0.14 26.55 0.42
CA ALA A 286 -0.16 25.14 0.59
C ALA A 286 1.14 24.33 0.46
N LEU A 287 1.50 23.57 1.51
CA LEU A 287 2.57 22.59 1.46
C LEU A 287 2.32 21.66 0.27
N THR A 288 3.24 21.68 -0.68
CA THR A 288 3.08 20.92 -1.91
C THR A 288 3.48 19.46 -1.68
N PRO A 289 2.98 18.51 -2.48
CA PRO A 289 3.42 17.12 -2.46
C PRO A 289 4.95 16.96 -2.61
N GLU A 290 5.63 17.95 -3.18
CA GLU A 290 7.09 18.02 -3.33
C GLU A 290 7.79 18.26 -1.98
N ASP A 291 7.25 19.14 -1.13
CA ASP A 291 7.83 19.48 0.17
C ASP A 291 7.81 18.29 1.14
N ALA A 292 6.76 17.48 1.11
CA ALA A 292 6.61 16.28 1.94
C ALA A 292 7.54 15.14 1.48
N LEU A 293 7.73 14.97 0.16
CA LEU A 293 8.61 13.94 -0.40
C LEU A 293 10.09 14.25 -0.16
N ILE A 294 10.48 15.53 -0.33
CA ILE A 294 11.85 16.01 -0.11
C ILE A 294 12.23 15.91 1.37
N ALA A 295 11.36 16.32 2.28
CA ALA A 295 11.61 16.20 3.73
C ALA A 295 11.84 14.74 4.17
N THR A 296 11.27 13.79 3.45
CA THR A 296 11.38 12.35 3.75
C THR A 296 12.71 11.76 3.25
N GLN A 297 13.25 12.25 2.12
CA GLN A 297 14.54 11.81 1.58
C GLN A 297 15.75 12.45 2.28
N ALA A 298 15.55 13.59 2.94
CA ALA A 298 16.61 14.39 3.56
C ALA A 298 16.91 14.05 5.04
N ALA A 299 16.28 13.04 5.64
CA ALA A 299 16.57 12.67 7.03
C ALA A 299 18.05 12.25 7.20
N PRO A 300 18.84 12.91 8.05
CA PRO A 300 20.28 12.67 8.13
C PRO A 300 20.58 11.26 8.66
N ALA A 301 21.46 10.55 7.96
CA ALA A 301 21.97 9.27 8.39
C ALA A 301 22.81 9.46 9.66
N VAL A 302 22.33 8.94 10.80
CA VAL A 302 23.18 8.78 11.99
C VAL A 302 24.19 7.67 11.69
N GLU A 303 25.46 8.04 11.66
CA GLU A 303 26.59 7.16 11.33
C GLU A 303 26.72 6.07 12.40
N ALA A 304 26.53 4.81 12.03
CA ALA A 304 26.70 3.67 12.93
C ALA A 304 28.18 3.25 12.97
N PRO A 305 28.73 2.87 14.14
CA PRO A 305 30.13 2.48 14.24
C PRO A 305 30.41 1.20 13.44
N LYS A 306 31.49 1.22 12.64
CA LYS A 306 31.96 0.09 11.85
C LYS A 306 32.28 -1.10 12.76
N ARG A 307 31.48 -2.18 12.68
CA ARG A 307 31.84 -3.47 13.29
C ARG A 307 32.76 -4.25 12.35
N GLN A 308 33.94 -4.61 12.84
CA GLN A 308 34.86 -5.52 12.15
C GLN A 308 34.24 -6.93 12.08
N ALA A 309 34.44 -7.58 10.93
CA ALA A 309 33.99 -8.95 10.71
C ALA A 309 34.72 -9.92 11.65
N VAL A 310 33.97 -10.60 12.53
CA VAL A 310 34.49 -11.67 13.37
C VAL A 310 34.36 -13.00 12.63
N ARG A 311 35.50 -13.62 12.33
CA ARG A 311 35.57 -14.94 11.70
C ARG A 311 35.46 -16.01 12.80
N ILE A 312 34.28 -16.62 12.96
CA ILE A 312 34.10 -17.74 13.90
C ILE A 312 34.76 -18.99 13.30
N ARG A 313 35.73 -19.59 14.01
CA ARG A 313 36.35 -20.85 13.60
C ARG A 313 35.54 -22.02 14.15
N LYS A 314 35.49 -23.12 13.41
CA LYS A 314 34.73 -24.35 13.73
C LYS A 314 35.12 -25.04 15.05
N ALA A 315 36.15 -24.55 15.74
CA ALA A 315 36.59 -25.03 17.06
C ALA A 315 35.85 -24.37 18.24
N ASP A 316 35.08 -23.30 18.00
CA ASP A 316 34.42 -22.51 19.05
C ASP A 316 32.93 -22.87 19.26
N LEU A 317 32.47 -23.98 18.69
CA LEU A 317 31.12 -24.49 18.93
C LEU A 317 31.14 -25.48 20.11
N PRO A 318 30.34 -25.28 21.18
CA PRO A 318 30.31 -26.20 22.31
C PRO A 318 29.85 -27.58 21.84
N GLY A 319 30.67 -28.59 22.18
CA GLY A 319 30.43 -29.99 21.85
C GLY A 319 29.12 -30.49 22.44
N LYS A 320 28.36 -31.24 21.62
CA LYS A 320 27.23 -32.04 22.10
C LYS A 320 27.76 -33.15 23.01
N SER A 321 27.39 -33.11 24.28
CA SER A 321 27.27 -34.28 25.16
C SER A 321 25.81 -34.63 25.30
#